data_AF-A0A7M3X6H0-F1
#
_entry.id   AF-A0A7M3X6H0-F1
#
_cell.length_a   1.000
_cell.length_b   1.000
_cell.length_c   1.000
_cell.angle_alpha   90.00
_cell.angle_beta   90.00
_cell.angle_gamma   90.00
#
_symmetry.space_group_name_H-M   'P 1'
#
loop_
_entity.id
_entity.type
_entity.pdbx_description
1 polymer ?
#
loop_
_entity_poly.entity_id
_entity_poly.type
_entity_poly.pdbx_seq_one_letter_code
_entity_poly.pdbx_strand_id
1 'polypeptide(L)'
;MGEAIDTSEIPHLDGEELALWEAGLEDFDHGRYWHAHEDWEDLWNAHKRRHAPEDEILFIQGMIQTAALLLNHERKKQRGVDNLTIKVNAKLGKWGSVWGIDIARHLEQMNRYGDDSGTWDLDAQSYVLVRTGREVQD
;
A
#
# COMPACT_ATOMS: atom_id res chain seq x y z
N MET A 1 -20.62 -1.95 -10.23
CA MET A 1 -19.41 -1.10 -10.17
C MET A 1 -19.67 -0.08 -9.08
N GLY A 2 -18.89 -0.10 -8.01
CA GLY A 2 -19.01 0.92 -6.96
C GLY A 2 -18.49 2.25 -7.47
N GLU A 3 -18.97 3.35 -6.89
CA GLU A 3 -18.49 4.70 -7.19
C GLU A 3 -17.00 4.83 -6.81
N ALA A 4 -16.27 5.65 -7.55
CA ALA A 4 -14.88 5.98 -7.21
C ALA A 4 -14.85 6.74 -5.87
N ILE A 5 -13.79 6.56 -5.09
CA ILE A 5 -13.64 7.26 -3.82
C ILE A 5 -13.19 8.68 -4.12
N ASP A 6 -13.91 9.68 -3.60
CA ASP A 6 -13.48 11.07 -3.64
C ASP A 6 -12.36 11.28 -2.63
N THR A 7 -11.13 11.30 -3.12
CA THR A 7 -9.96 11.43 -2.26
C THR A 7 -9.75 12.86 -1.74
N SER A 8 -10.51 13.85 -2.22
CA SER A 8 -10.43 15.23 -1.74
C SER A 8 -11.07 15.44 -0.37
N GLU A 9 -11.94 14.52 0.06
CA GLU A 9 -12.56 14.54 1.40
C GLU A 9 -11.79 13.72 2.44
N ILE A 10 -10.72 13.01 2.03
CA ILE A 10 -9.91 12.21 2.94
C ILE A 10 -8.99 13.14 3.74
N PRO A 11 -9.04 13.10 5.08
CA PRO A 11 -8.20 13.97 5.89
C PRO A 11 -6.71 13.64 5.67
N HIS A 12 -5.88 14.67 5.72
CA HIS A 12 -4.43 14.47 5.83
C HIS A 12 -4.10 13.77 7.14
N LEU A 13 -3.08 12.92 7.10
CA LEU A 13 -2.52 12.32 8.30
C LEU A 13 -1.76 13.39 9.09
N ASP A 14 -1.83 13.32 10.42
CA ASP A 14 -1.07 14.18 11.32
C ASP A 14 -0.46 13.38 12.48
N GLY A 15 0.42 14.03 13.25
CA GLY A 15 0.98 13.50 14.50
C GLY A 15 1.54 12.07 14.37
N GLU A 16 1.01 11.16 15.19
CA GLU A 16 1.41 9.75 15.22
C GLU A 16 1.08 9.02 13.91
N GLU A 17 -0.06 9.32 13.28
CA GLU A 17 -0.48 8.65 12.05
C GLU A 17 0.43 9.03 10.87
N LEU A 18 0.81 10.31 10.78
CA LEU A 18 1.76 10.77 9.78
C LEU A 18 3.14 10.13 9.98
N ALA A 19 3.64 10.08 11.23
CA ALA A 19 4.93 9.49 11.53
C ALA A 19 4.99 7.99 11.15
N LEU A 20 3.93 7.23 11.45
CA LEU A 20 3.82 5.81 11.08
C LEU A 20 3.72 5.62 9.57
N TRP A 21 2.97 6.49 8.88
CA TRP A 21 2.90 6.48 7.43
C TRP A 21 4.28 6.71 6.81
N GLU A 22 4.97 7.79 7.19
CA GLU A 22 6.29 8.16 6.68
C GLU A 22 7.36 7.10 6.97
N ALA A 23 7.38 6.53 8.17
CA ALA A 23 8.29 5.44 8.52
C ALA A 23 8.08 4.23 7.60
N GLY A 24 6.82 3.80 7.43
CA GLY A 24 6.52 2.70 6.53
C GLY A 24 6.82 3.03 5.06
N LEU A 25 6.65 4.28 4.63
CA LEU A 25 7.09 4.72 3.30
C LEU A 25 8.61 4.60 3.14
N GLU A 26 9.38 5.06 4.13
CA GLU A 26 10.84 4.98 4.12
C GLU A 26 11.30 3.51 4.05
N ASP A 27 10.74 2.64 4.89
CA ASP A 27 11.08 1.22 4.88
C ASP A 27 10.70 0.55 3.56
N PHE A 28 9.53 0.89 3.00
CA PHE A 28 9.07 0.35 1.74
C PHE A 28 9.98 0.76 0.57
N ASP A 29 10.38 2.03 0.51
CA ASP A 29 11.27 2.57 -0.52
C ASP A 29 12.67 1.93 -0.48
N HIS A 30 13.08 1.40 0.68
CA HIS A 30 14.32 0.65 0.85
C HIS A 30 14.15 -0.88 0.76
N GLY A 31 12.98 -1.37 0.33
CA GLY A 31 12.70 -2.80 0.19
C GLY A 31 12.62 -3.56 1.51
N ARG A 32 12.53 -2.86 2.65
CA ARG A 32 12.35 -3.44 3.99
C ARG A 32 10.87 -3.75 4.24
N TYR A 33 10.25 -4.52 3.34
CA TYR A 33 8.79 -4.74 3.30
C TYR A 33 8.19 -5.27 4.60
N TRP A 34 8.94 -6.08 5.36
CA TRP A 34 8.44 -6.53 6.65
C TRP A 34 8.31 -5.38 7.65
N HIS A 35 9.26 -4.44 7.71
CA HIS A 35 9.18 -3.31 8.64
C HIS A 35 8.09 -2.32 8.21
N ALA A 36 7.99 -2.03 6.91
CA ALA A 36 6.89 -1.24 6.35
C ALA A 36 5.50 -1.84 6.66
N HIS A 37 5.39 -3.18 6.64
CA HIS A 37 4.17 -3.88 7.06
C HIS A 37 3.82 -3.60 8.53
N GLU A 38 4.80 -3.68 9.43
CA GLU A 38 4.57 -3.47 10.87
C GLU A 38 4.18 -2.01 11.15
N ASP A 39 4.89 -1.03 10.57
CA ASP A 39 4.57 0.40 10.72
C ASP A 39 3.13 0.72 10.26
N TRP A 40 2.72 0.13 9.13
CA TRP A 40 1.37 0.32 8.63
C TRP A 40 0.32 -0.50 9.39
N GLU A 41 0.67 -1.62 10.04
CA GLU A 41 -0.23 -2.29 10.99
C GLU A 41 -0.50 -1.42 12.22
N ASP A 42 0.50 -0.72 12.74
CA ASP A 42 0.32 0.25 13.82
C ASP A 42 -0.54 1.44 13.37
N LEU A 43 -0.34 1.94 12.15
CA LEU A 43 -1.20 2.96 11.55
C LEU A 43 -2.66 2.47 11.43
N TRP A 44 -2.86 1.23 10.99
CA TRP A 44 -4.18 0.62 10.93
C TRP A 44 -4.83 0.51 12.31
N ASN A 45 -4.05 0.17 13.34
CA ASN A 45 -4.53 0.15 14.72
C ASN A 45 -4.92 1.55 15.22
N ALA A 46 -4.15 2.59 14.88
CA ALA A 46 -4.50 3.97 15.19
C ALA A 46 -5.82 4.41 14.55
N HIS A 47 -6.01 4.13 13.25
CA HIS A 47 -7.26 4.43 12.53
C HIS A 47 -8.47 3.71 13.15
N LYS A 48 -8.30 2.44 13.54
CA LYS A 48 -9.37 1.69 14.24
C LYS A 48 -9.72 2.33 15.58
N ARG A 49 -8.72 2.76 16.37
CA ARG A 49 -8.95 3.40 17.68
C ARG A 49 -9.74 4.69 17.58
N ARG A 50 -9.52 5.49 16.52
CA ARG A 50 -10.26 6.72 16.27
C ARG A 50 -11.57 6.52 15.51
N HIS A 51 -11.97 5.28 15.22
CA HIS A 51 -13.16 4.95 14.44
C HIS A 51 -13.17 5.62 13.06
N ALA A 52 -12.02 5.59 12.36
CA ALA A 52 -11.89 6.10 11.01
C ALA A 52 -12.92 5.45 10.05
N PRO A 53 -13.34 6.17 8.99
CA PRO A 53 -14.13 5.62 7.89
C PRO A 53 -13.57 4.29 7.35
N GLU A 54 -14.47 3.40 6.92
CA GLU A 54 -14.09 2.06 6.43
C GLU A 54 -13.14 2.13 5.24
N ASP A 55 -13.32 3.12 4.35
CA ASP A 55 -12.46 3.31 3.18
C ASP A 55 -11.00 3.56 3.60
N GLU A 56 -10.72 4.47 4.55
CA GLU A 56 -9.36 4.71 5.06
C GLU A 56 -8.74 3.43 5.64
N ILE A 57 -9.53 2.64 6.36
CA ILE A 57 -9.10 1.34 6.89
C ILE A 57 -8.73 0.36 5.77
N LEU A 58 -9.58 0.28 4.73
CA LEU A 58 -9.35 -0.59 3.58
C LEU A 58 -8.13 -0.16 2.78
N PHE A 59 -7.88 1.14 2.67
CA PHE A 59 -6.69 1.69 2.04
C PHE A 59 -5.41 1.20 2.73
N ILE A 60 -5.30 1.41 4.05
CA ILE A 60 -4.12 1.00 4.81
C ILE A 60 -3.91 -0.51 4.72
N GLN A 61 -5.00 -1.29 4.81
CA GLN A 61 -4.94 -2.73 4.59
C GLN A 61 -4.41 -3.11 3.20
N GLY A 62 -4.74 -2.35 2.15
CA GLY A 62 -4.20 -2.54 0.81
C GLY A 62 -2.69 -2.29 0.74
N MET A 63 -2.20 -1.28 1.44
CA MET A 63 -0.75 -0.99 1.53
C MET A 63 0.01 -2.08 2.31
N ILE A 64 -0.49 -2.47 3.49
CA ILE A 64 0.03 -3.62 4.27
C ILE A 64 0.09 -4.87 3.39
N GLN A 65 -0.99 -5.17 2.67
CA GLN A 65 -1.05 -6.34 1.80
C GLN A 65 -0.12 -6.25 0.59
N THR A 66 0.19 -5.03 0.12
CA THR A 66 1.20 -4.84 -0.93
C THR A 66 2.60 -5.15 -0.39
N ALA A 67 2.96 -4.68 0.81
CA ALA A 67 4.23 -5.02 1.45
C ALA A 67 4.36 -6.54 1.66
N ALA A 68 3.30 -7.18 2.14
CA ALA A 68 3.25 -8.64 2.26
C ALA A 68 3.36 -9.35 0.90
N LEU A 69 2.80 -8.79 -0.17
CA LEU A 69 2.88 -9.35 -1.52
C LEU A 69 4.32 -9.38 -2.01
N LEU A 70 5.03 -8.25 -1.89
CA LEU A 70 6.42 -8.15 -2.32
C LEU A 70 7.34 -9.05 -1.49
N LEU A 71 7.10 -9.17 -0.18
CA LEU A 71 7.81 -10.12 0.66
C LEU A 71 7.54 -11.59 0.26
N ASN A 72 6.31 -11.92 -0.18
CA ASN A 72 6.01 -13.25 -0.71
C ASN A 72 6.65 -13.47 -2.08
N HIS A 73 6.72 -12.43 -2.92
CA HIS A 73 7.39 -12.47 -4.22
C HIS A 73 8.89 -12.72 -4.07
N GLU A 74 9.56 -11.98 -3.19
CA GLU A 74 10.98 -12.18 -2.83
C GLU A 74 11.25 -13.63 -2.37
N ARG A 75 10.31 -14.19 -1.60
CA ARG A 75 10.37 -15.56 -1.07
C ARG A 75 9.85 -16.62 -2.05
N LYS A 76 9.47 -16.24 -3.27
CA LYS A 76 8.92 -17.09 -4.33
C LYS A 76 7.71 -17.93 -3.90
N LYS A 77 6.83 -17.34 -3.09
CA LYS A 77 5.62 -17.96 -2.57
C LYS A 77 4.42 -17.64 -3.46
N GLN A 78 4.28 -18.38 -4.57
CA GLN A 78 3.25 -18.16 -5.61
C GLN A 78 1.84 -17.96 -5.04
N ARG A 79 1.33 -18.93 -4.28
CA ARG A 79 0.00 -18.83 -3.67
C ARG A 79 -0.17 -17.57 -2.80
N GLY A 80 0.90 -17.11 -2.14
CA GLY A 80 0.87 -15.90 -1.32
C GLY A 80 0.68 -14.66 -2.19
N VAL A 81 1.49 -14.54 -3.24
CA VAL A 81 1.41 -13.47 -4.24
C VAL A 81 0.02 -13.43 -4.88
N ASP A 82 -0.43 -14.55 -5.47
CA ASP A 82 -1.70 -14.62 -6.21
C ASP A 82 -2.90 -14.17 -5.35
N ASN A 83 -2.97 -14.64 -4.10
CA ASN A 83 -4.05 -14.27 -3.19
C ASN A 83 -3.99 -12.81 -2.76
N LEU A 84 -2.78 -12.26 -2.57
CA LEU A 84 -2.61 -10.86 -2.17
C LEU A 84 -2.89 -9.93 -3.35
N THR A 85 -2.53 -10.27 -4.58
CA THR A 85 -2.85 -9.48 -5.78
C THR A 85 -4.35 -9.24 -5.88
N ILE A 86 -5.16 -10.28 -5.71
CA ILE A 86 -6.64 -10.17 -5.73
C ILE A 86 -7.13 -9.23 -4.62
N LYS A 87 -6.62 -9.39 -3.40
CA LYS A 87 -7.06 -8.59 -2.24
C LYS A 87 -6.66 -7.12 -2.37
N VAL A 88 -5.44 -6.84 -2.81
CA VAL A 88 -4.95 -5.47 -3.00
C VAL A 88 -5.79 -4.75 -4.05
N ASN A 89 -6.03 -5.37 -5.22
CA ASN A 89 -6.90 -4.79 -6.25
C ASN A 89 -8.32 -4.53 -5.74
N ALA A 90 -8.88 -5.44 -4.92
CA ALA A 90 -10.22 -5.26 -4.36
C ALA A 90 -10.32 -4.07 -3.38
N LYS A 91 -9.24 -3.75 -2.66
CA LYS A 91 -9.20 -2.65 -1.68
C LYS A 91 -8.84 -1.32 -2.31
N LEU A 92 -7.87 -1.31 -3.22
CA LEU A 92 -7.28 -0.10 -3.76
C LEU A 92 -7.88 0.32 -5.11
N GLY A 93 -8.56 -0.58 -5.83
CA GLY A 93 -8.99 -0.34 -7.22
C GLY A 93 -10.01 0.79 -7.45
N LYS A 94 -10.56 1.39 -6.39
CA LYS A 94 -11.49 2.54 -6.47
C LYS A 94 -10.85 3.88 -6.12
N TRP A 95 -9.58 3.87 -5.70
CA TRP A 95 -8.88 5.05 -5.23
C TRP A 95 -8.20 5.79 -6.39
N GLY A 96 -8.21 7.11 -6.32
CA GLY A 96 -7.40 7.97 -7.18
C GLY A 96 -6.00 8.17 -6.59
N SER A 97 -5.77 9.34 -6.00
CA SER A 97 -4.52 9.65 -5.29
C SER A 97 -4.82 10.07 -3.86
N VAL A 98 -4.07 9.52 -2.90
CA VAL A 98 -4.26 9.81 -1.47
C VAL A 98 -2.94 9.65 -0.74
N TRP A 99 -2.68 10.52 0.25
CA TRP A 99 -1.48 10.54 1.09
C TRP A 99 -0.16 10.41 0.29
N GLY A 100 -0.11 11.09 -0.86
CA GLY A 100 1.05 11.14 -1.75
C GLY A 100 1.24 9.93 -2.67
N ILE A 101 0.29 9.00 -2.77
CA ILE A 101 0.36 7.81 -3.65
C ILE A 101 -0.52 7.99 -4.88
N ASP A 102 0.02 7.67 -6.06
CA ASP A 102 -0.78 7.45 -7.27
C ASP A 102 -1.26 5.99 -7.28
N ILE A 103 -2.52 5.74 -6.91
CA ILE A 103 -3.00 4.36 -6.73
C ILE A 103 -3.18 3.62 -8.05
N ALA A 104 -3.56 4.32 -9.12
CA ALA A 104 -3.66 3.72 -10.44
C ALA A 104 -2.29 3.19 -10.90
N ARG A 105 -1.24 4.01 -10.78
CA ARG A 105 0.12 3.60 -11.14
C ARG A 105 0.72 2.58 -10.18
N HIS A 106 0.41 2.70 -8.89
CA HIS A 106 0.81 1.70 -7.89
C HIS A 106 0.23 0.32 -8.22
N LEU A 107 -1.07 0.25 -8.54
CA LEU A 107 -1.72 -1.01 -8.93
C LEU A 107 -1.16 -1.57 -10.24
N GLU A 108 -0.87 -0.71 -11.22
CA GLU A 108 -0.19 -1.14 -12.45
C GLU A 108 1.16 -1.80 -12.14
N GLN A 109 2.00 -1.18 -11.29
CA GLN A 109 3.28 -1.78 -10.91
C GLN A 109 3.11 -3.05 -10.08
N MET A 110 2.27 -3.05 -9.04
CA MET A 110 1.98 -4.22 -8.20
C MET A 110 1.49 -5.41 -9.02
N ASN A 111 0.61 -5.18 -10.00
CA ASN A 111 0.08 -6.24 -10.85
C ASN A 111 1.17 -6.89 -11.72
N ARG A 112 2.23 -6.17 -12.13
CA ARG A 112 3.38 -6.78 -12.83
C ARG A 112 4.09 -7.81 -11.97
N TYR A 113 4.21 -7.56 -10.67
CA TYR A 113 4.77 -8.52 -9.71
C TYR A 113 3.81 -9.68 -9.42
N GLY A 114 2.49 -9.41 -9.46
CA GLY A 114 1.47 -10.44 -9.45
C GLY A 114 1.58 -11.39 -10.65
N ASP A 115 1.74 -10.85 -11.85
CA ASP A 115 1.85 -11.60 -13.11
C ASP A 115 3.18 -12.37 -13.23
N ASP A 116 4.26 -11.86 -12.61
CA ASP A 116 5.56 -12.53 -12.53
C ASP A 116 5.60 -13.71 -11.52
N SER A 117 4.49 -13.96 -10.83
CA SER A 117 4.35 -15.06 -9.88
C SER A 117 4.52 -16.42 -10.58
N GLY A 118 5.58 -17.16 -10.23
CA GLY A 118 5.91 -18.46 -10.83
C GLY A 118 7.05 -18.41 -11.85
N THR A 119 7.33 -17.24 -12.43
CA THR A 119 8.53 -17.00 -13.27
C THR A 119 9.66 -16.40 -12.45
N TRP A 120 9.34 -15.42 -11.59
CA TRP A 120 10.29 -14.73 -10.70
C TRP A 120 11.41 -14.02 -11.46
N ASP A 121 11.07 -13.40 -12.58
CA ASP A 121 11.99 -12.65 -13.44
C ASP A 121 12.21 -11.22 -12.91
N LEU A 122 11.28 -10.68 -12.12
CA LEU A 122 11.42 -9.39 -11.48
C LEU A 122 12.13 -9.52 -10.13
N ASP A 123 12.88 -8.48 -9.75
CA ASP A 123 13.40 -8.34 -8.40
C ASP A 123 12.43 -7.51 -7.57
N ALA A 124 11.91 -8.10 -6.49
CA ALA A 124 11.06 -7.39 -5.53
C ALA A 124 11.74 -6.12 -5.03
N GLN A 125 13.05 -6.14 -4.78
CA GLN A 125 13.82 -4.99 -4.29
C GLN A 125 13.93 -3.84 -5.31
N SER A 126 13.57 -4.08 -6.56
CA SER A 126 13.47 -3.04 -7.60
C SER A 126 12.09 -2.41 -7.71
N TYR A 127 11.14 -2.76 -6.82
CA TYR A 127 9.80 -2.19 -6.82
C TYR A 127 9.85 -0.69 -6.52
N VAL A 128 9.15 0.10 -7.32
CA VAL A 128 9.04 1.56 -7.13
C VAL A 128 7.60 1.94 -6.83
N LEU A 129 7.37 2.49 -5.64
CA LEU A 129 6.09 3.06 -5.26
C LEU A 129 5.93 4.46 -5.88
N VAL A 130 5.00 4.59 -6.83
CA VAL A 130 4.81 5.85 -7.57
C VAL A 130 4.11 6.89 -6.69
N ARG A 131 4.78 8.04 -6.53
CA ARG A 131 4.29 9.16 -5.73
C ARG A 131 3.74 10.28 -6.61
N THR A 132 2.71 10.99 -6.14
CA THR A 132 2.15 12.18 -6.81
C THR A 132 2.88 13.49 -6.45
N GLY A 133 4.01 13.39 -5.74
CA GLY A 133 4.66 14.49 -5.02
C GLY A 133 4.29 14.42 -3.54
N ARG A 134 5.25 14.71 -2.65
CA ARG A 134 4.96 14.80 -1.21
C ARG A 134 3.92 15.91 -1.04
N GLU A 135 2.80 15.61 -0.40
CA GLU A 135 2.04 16.64 0.31
C GLU A 135 2.92 17.10 1.48
N VAL A 136 3.92 17.92 1.18
CA VAL A 136 4.66 18.66 2.19
C VAL A 136 3.72 19.80 2.56
N GLN A 137 3.01 19.66 3.68
CA GLN A 137 2.63 20.83 4.44
C GLN A 137 3.83 21.14 5.34
N ASP A 138 4.52 22.24 5.00
CA ASP A 138 5.41 22.95 5.94
C ASP A 138 4.62 23.46 7.16
#